data_AF-A0A2G9YBF4-F1
#
_entry.id   AF-A0A2G9YBF4-F1
#
_cell.length_a   1.000
_cell.length_b   1.000
_cell.length_c   1.000
_cell.angle_alpha   90.00
_cell.angle_beta   90.00
_cell.angle_gamma   90.00
#
_symmetry.space_group_name_H-M   'P 1'
#
loop_
_entity.id
_entity.type
_entity.pdbx_description
1 polymer ?
#
loop_
_entity_poly.entity_id
_entity_poly.type
_entity_poly.pdbx_seq_one_letter_code
_entity_poly.pdbx_strand_id
1 'polypeptide(L)'
;MKVLIDKRLFWFLKEGSELDLSRRDHLDMYVQQIITRGRTSDIKKLLITVSHSDFTRSFARVKNFLPQQVRNFWEEGLGYPE
;
A
#
# COMPACT_ATOMS: atom_id res chain seq x y z
N MET A 1 -10.39 -1.61 -10.08
CA MET A 1 -11.12 -2.05 -8.86
C MET A 1 -11.22 -0.85 -7.93
N LYS A 2 -12.39 -0.55 -7.36
CA LYS A 2 -12.54 0.60 -6.47
C LYS A 2 -12.62 0.17 -5.01
N VAL A 3 -11.96 0.92 -4.13
CA VAL A 3 -12.04 0.73 -2.68
C VAL A 3 -12.43 2.03 -2.00
N LEU A 4 -13.42 1.95 -1.11
CA LEU A 4 -13.76 3.05 -0.22
C LEU A 4 -12.62 3.27 0.78
N ILE A 5 -12.18 4.51 0.94
CA ILE A 5 -11.07 4.82 1.84
C ILE A 5 -11.50 4.72 3.31
N ASP A 6 -10.61 4.18 4.15
CA ASP A 6 -10.72 4.32 5.61
C ASP A 6 -10.14 5.68 6.00
N LYS A 7 -10.97 6.56 6.55
CA LYS A 7 -10.58 7.91 6.98
C LYS A 7 -9.44 7.91 7.99
N ARG A 8 -9.25 6.84 8.78
CA ARG A 8 -8.12 6.71 9.71
C ARG A 8 -6.79 6.63 8.96
N LEU A 9 -6.74 5.90 7.84
CA LEU A 9 -5.52 5.72 7.05
C LEU A 9 -5.32 6.88 6.06
N PHE A 10 -6.42 7.36 5.48
CA PHE A 10 -6.44 8.38 4.43
C PHE A 10 -7.07 9.68 4.93
N TRP A 11 -6.67 10.14 6.11
CA TRP A 11 -7.27 11.30 6.79
C TRP A 11 -7.24 12.60 5.95
N PHE A 12 -6.31 12.69 5.01
CA PHE A 12 -6.13 13.83 4.09
C PHE A 12 -7.08 13.82 2.88
N LEU A 13 -7.76 12.72 2.58
CA LEU A 13 -8.74 12.63 1.49
C LEU A 13 -10.15 12.94 1.99
N LYS A 14 -11.05 13.42 1.13
CA LYS A 14 -12.45 13.70 1.51
C LYS A 14 -13.15 12.43 1.99
N GLU A 15 -13.99 12.54 3.01
CA GLU A 15 -14.81 11.41 3.45
C GLU A 15 -15.70 10.89 2.30
N GLY A 16 -15.85 9.57 2.20
CA GLY A 16 -16.54 8.91 1.10
C GLY A 16 -15.76 8.83 -0.21
N SER A 17 -14.48 9.23 -0.23
CA SER A 17 -13.66 9.08 -1.45
C SER A 17 -13.42 7.62 -1.81
N GLU A 18 -13.30 7.36 -3.10
CA GLU A 18 -12.94 6.05 -3.63
C GLU A 18 -11.57 6.11 -4.30
N LEU A 19 -10.75 5.10 -4.05
CA LEU A 19 -9.53 4.87 -4.81
C LEU A 19 -9.80 3.79 -5.85
N ASP A 20 -9.67 4.17 -7.12
CA ASP A 20 -9.58 3.21 -8.20
C ASP A 20 -8.17 2.63 -8.32
N LEU A 21 -7.99 1.41 -7.79
CA LEU A 21 -6.73 0.66 -7.80
C LEU A 21 -6.29 0.19 -9.20
N SER A 22 -7.13 0.37 -10.24
CA SER A 22 -6.65 0.19 -11.62
C SER A 22 -5.75 1.34 -12.07
N ARG A 23 -5.83 2.48 -11.38
CA ARG A 23 -4.96 3.63 -11.61
C ARG A 23 -3.69 3.50 -10.78
N ARG A 24 -2.55 3.71 -11.43
CA ARG A 24 -1.22 3.51 -10.83
C ARG A 24 -0.99 4.40 -9.61
N ASP A 25 -1.32 5.68 -9.71
CA ASP A 25 -1.19 6.68 -8.65
C ASP A 25 -2.02 6.32 -7.40
N HIS A 26 -3.24 5.85 -7.62
CA HIS A 26 -4.12 5.40 -6.53
C HIS A 26 -3.62 4.13 -5.88
N LEU A 27 -3.15 3.15 -6.67
CA LEU A 27 -2.56 1.91 -6.16
C LEU A 27 -1.33 2.21 -5.30
N ASP A 28 -0.43 3.07 -5.79
CA ASP A 28 0.80 3.43 -5.09
C ASP A 28 0.50 4.14 -3.76
N MET A 29 -0.43 5.09 -3.76
CA MET A 29 -0.89 5.73 -2.53
C MET A 29 -1.53 4.73 -1.57
N TYR A 30 -2.35 3.81 -2.08
CA TYR A 30 -3.03 2.80 -1.27
C TYR A 30 -2.03 1.85 -0.58
N VAL A 31 -1.09 1.31 -1.36
CA VAL A 31 -0.01 0.44 -0.87
C VAL A 31 0.84 1.18 0.15
N GLN A 32 1.35 2.36 -0.20
CA GLN A 32 2.23 3.15 0.68
C GLN A 32 1.57 3.46 2.02
N GLN A 33 0.30 3.90 2.03
CA GLN A 33 -0.39 4.23 3.28
C GLN A 33 -0.61 3.01 4.15
N ILE A 34 -1.04 1.88 3.57
CA ILE A 34 -1.33 0.68 4.35
C ILE A 34 -0.04 0.09 4.92
N ILE A 35 1.04 -0.03 4.15
CA ILE A 35 2.27 -0.64 4.68
C ILE A 35 2.98 0.26 5.71
N THR A 36 2.71 1.57 5.69
CA THR A 36 3.34 2.53 6.62
C THR A 36 2.52 2.74 7.89
N ARG A 37 1.18 2.78 7.79
CA ARG A 37 0.27 3.17 8.88
C ARG A 37 -0.82 2.16 9.20
N GLY A 38 -0.90 1.11 8.38
CA GLY A 38 -1.85 0.02 8.55
C GLY A 38 -1.57 -0.78 9.81
N ARG A 39 -2.64 -1.25 10.42
CA ARG A 39 -2.62 -2.32 11.41
C ARG A 39 -2.58 -3.66 10.67
N THR A 40 -2.33 -4.74 11.40
CA THR A 40 -2.29 -6.10 10.85
C THR A 40 -3.53 -6.46 10.02
N SER A 41 -4.73 -6.00 10.41
CA SER A 41 -5.96 -6.19 9.64
C SER A 41 -5.93 -5.51 8.26
N ASP A 42 -5.33 -4.32 8.17
CA ASP A 42 -5.23 -3.56 6.94
C ASP A 42 -4.21 -4.20 5.99
N ILE A 43 -3.09 -4.66 6.53
CA ILE A 43 -2.08 -5.42 5.76
C ILE A 43 -2.71 -6.69 5.18
N LYS A 44 -3.45 -7.46 6.00
CA LYS A 44 -4.18 -8.65 5.52
C LYS A 44 -5.15 -8.31 4.39
N LYS A 45 -5.91 -7.22 4.56
CA LYS A 45 -6.85 -6.76 3.52
C LYS A 45 -6.12 -6.36 2.23
N LEU A 46 -4.99 -5.66 2.33
CA LEU A 46 -4.15 -5.31 1.18
C LEU A 46 -3.70 -6.54 0.40
N LEU A 47 -3.17 -7.56 1.09
CA LEU A 47 -2.66 -8.79 0.45
C LEU A 47 -3.76 -9.63 -0.21
N ILE A 48 -5.01 -9.50 0.23
CA ILE A 48 -6.19 -10.14 -0.41
C ILE A 48 -6.72 -9.29 -1.58
N THR A 49 -6.65 -7.97 -1.45
CA THR A 49 -7.26 -7.02 -2.40
C THR A 49 -6.38 -6.80 -3.63
N VAL A 50 -5.07 -6.70 -3.43
CA VAL A 50 -4.10 -6.40 -4.48
C VAL A 50 -3.35 -7.66 -4.83
N SER A 51 -3.24 -7.96 -6.12
CA SER A 51 -2.48 -9.11 -6.60
C SER A 51 -1.01 -8.98 -6.19
N HIS A 52 -0.33 -10.12 -5.98
CA HIS A 52 1.09 -10.10 -5.61
C HIS A 52 1.95 -9.32 -6.62
N SER A 53 1.68 -9.46 -7.93
CA SER A 53 2.42 -8.75 -8.97
C SER A 53 2.22 -7.22 -8.92
N ASP A 54 0.98 -6.77 -8.69
CA ASP A 54 0.67 -5.34 -8.57
C ASP A 54 1.26 -4.74 -7.30
N PHE A 55 1.21 -5.48 -6.19
CA PHE A 55 1.84 -5.09 -4.94
C PHE A 55 3.36 -4.94 -5.12
N THR A 56 4.06 -5.95 -5.65
CA THR A 56 5.52 -5.89 -5.83
C THR A 56 5.94 -4.76 -6.76
N ARG A 57 5.20 -4.54 -7.86
CA ARG A 57 5.45 -3.41 -8.78
C ARG A 57 5.21 -2.06 -8.13
N SER A 58 4.15 -1.94 -7.31
CA SER A 58 3.83 -0.72 -6.58
C SER A 58 4.87 -0.44 -5.49
N PHE A 59 5.21 -1.45 -4.70
CA PHE A 59 6.26 -1.40 -3.68
C PHE A 59 7.59 -0.94 -4.27
N ALA A 60 8.03 -1.48 -5.41
CA ALA A 60 9.25 -1.07 -6.09
C ALA A 60 9.28 0.45 -6.41
N ARG A 61 8.13 1.07 -6.68
CA ARG A 61 8.02 2.51 -6.93
C ARG A 61 7.98 3.34 -5.65
N VAL A 62 7.33 2.85 -4.60
CA VAL A 62 7.11 3.61 -3.37
C VAL A 62 8.17 3.39 -2.30
N LYS A 63 9.00 2.34 -2.40
CA LYS A 63 9.92 1.91 -1.35
C LYS A 63 10.91 2.99 -0.88
N ASN A 64 11.32 3.88 -1.79
CA ASN A 64 12.25 4.98 -1.48
C ASN A 64 11.60 6.08 -0.62
N PHE A 65 10.27 6.09 -0.49
CA PHE A 65 9.52 7.02 0.34
C PHE A 65 9.06 6.40 1.67
N LEU A 66 9.44 5.15 1.94
CA LEU A 66 9.09 4.45 3.16
C LEU A 66 10.16 4.68 4.24
N PRO A 67 9.77 4.67 5.53
CA PRO A 67 10.74 4.58 6.61
C PRO A 67 11.64 3.34 6.44
N GLN A 68 12.93 3.47 6.77
CA GLN A 68 13.93 2.42 6.53
C GLN A 68 13.51 1.04 7.07
N GLN A 69 12.97 0.99 8.29
CA GLN A 69 12.54 -0.28 8.90
C GLN A 69 11.39 -0.94 8.14
N VAL A 70 10.42 -0.15 7.67
CA VAL A 70 9.29 -0.66 6.88
C VAL A 70 9.80 -1.16 5.54
N ARG A 71 10.68 -0.39 4.90
CA ARG A 71 11.31 -0.79 3.64
C ARG A 71 12.04 -2.13 3.79
N ASN A 72 12.94 -2.25 4.77
CA ASN A 72 13.73 -3.47 4.98
C ASN A 72 12.82 -4.68 5.21
N PHE A 73 11.82 -4.56 6.09
CA PHE A 73 10.87 -5.63 6.37
C PHE A 73 10.20 -6.18 5.09
N TRP A 74 9.78 -5.27 4.20
CA TRP A 74 9.13 -5.67 2.94
C TRP A 74 10.13 -6.11 1.86
N GLU A 75 11.34 -5.55 1.83
CA GLU A 75 12.40 -6.03 0.92
C GLU A 75 12.82 -7.47 1.29
N GLU A 76 13.04 -7.76 2.57
CA GLU A 76 13.30 -9.12 3.08
C GLU A 76 12.13 -10.06 2.78
N GLY A 77 10.90 -9.64 3.10
CA GLY A 77 9.70 -10.46 2.90
C GLY A 77 9.38 -10.76 1.43
N LEU A 78 9.79 -9.90 0.50
CA LEU A 78 9.60 -10.09 -0.94
C LEU A 78 10.82 -10.72 -1.64
N GLY A 79 11.93 -10.93 -0.92
CA GLY A 79 13.17 -11.49 -1.47
C GLY A 79 13.93 -10.52 -2.38
N TYR A 80 13.87 -9.22 -2.12
CA TYR A 80 14.78 -8.28 -2.78
C TYR A 80 16.20 -8.49 -2.24
N PRO A 81 17.22 -8.64 -3.12
CA PRO A 81 18.60 -8.64 -2.67
C PRO A 81 18.97 -7.25 -2.11
N GLU A 82 19.72 -7.25 -1.00
CA GLU A 82 20.30 -6.05 -0.36
C GLU A 82 21.19 -5.24 -1.32
#